data_AF-A0A2I0QFD5-F1
#
_entry.id   AF-A0A2I0QFD5-F1
#
_cell.length_a   1.000
_cell.length_b   1.000
_cell.length_c   1.000
_cell.angle_alpha   90.00
_cell.angle_beta   90.00
_cell.angle_gamma   90.00
#
_symmetry.space_group_name_H-M   'P 1'
#
loop_
_entity.id
_entity.type
_entity.pdbx_description
1 polymer ?
#
loop_
_entity_poly.entity_id
_entity_poly.type
_entity_poly.pdbx_seq_one_letter_code
_entity_poly.pdbx_strand_id
1 'polypeptide(L)'
;MNNATCNIVYLKTNIINYSETCINSLNFSNKIFDCREHTIDGDDSGGDYGIYLNNNQNNTIRNCIISDFHRGIYLVDSNNNNLINNTLISNTWSGSCLWNSDNNTFISNLITSNAWGIRFRLDSNSNNLIQNRICGNPSNDVNDLGSNPAGSNNTCNNTNGWGDNNITPGTTGCMNKCVVEKATDIFDAVEMLEYLSGEKNLSRGTDYYNLNNDKIVNLPDVLALIAQIVT
;
A
#
# COMPACT_ATOMS: atom_id res chain seq x y z
N MET A 1 13.19 -10.94 19.36
CA MET A 1 13.61 -9.67 18.69
C MET A 1 14.90 -9.10 19.27
N ASN A 2 15.10 -9.06 20.59
CA ASN A 2 16.28 -8.44 21.25
C ASN A 2 17.57 -9.28 21.30
N ASN A 3 17.64 -10.42 20.63
CA ASN A 3 18.86 -11.23 20.64
C ASN A 3 19.89 -10.63 19.67
N ALA A 4 21.04 -10.21 20.19
CA ALA A 4 22.11 -9.56 19.42
C ALA A 4 22.75 -10.47 18.36
N THR A 5 22.74 -11.80 18.55
CA THR A 5 23.29 -12.76 17.58
C THR A 5 22.26 -13.24 16.56
N CYS A 6 20.99 -12.90 16.75
CA CYS A 6 19.91 -13.26 15.85
C CYS A 6 19.74 -12.19 14.78
N ASN A 7 20.26 -12.49 13.59
CA ASN A 7 20.20 -11.58 12.43
C ASN A 7 18.90 -11.73 11.63
N ILE A 8 18.21 -12.87 11.73
CA ILE A 8 16.94 -13.11 11.05
C ILE A 8 15.87 -13.51 12.06
N VAL A 9 14.79 -12.75 12.08
CA VAL A 9 13.61 -12.97 12.92
C VAL A 9 12.46 -13.37 11.99
N TYR A 10 11.87 -14.54 12.26
CA TYR A 10 10.72 -15.03 11.51
C TYR A 10 9.45 -14.88 12.32
N LEU A 11 8.39 -14.36 11.70
CA LEU A 11 7.04 -14.54 12.21
C LEU A 11 6.62 -16.00 11.94
N LYS A 12 6.00 -16.65 12.94
CA LYS A 12 5.64 -18.08 12.87
C LYS A 12 4.14 -18.33 12.75
N THR A 13 3.34 -17.31 13.00
CA THR A 13 1.89 -17.39 13.03
C THR A 13 1.33 -15.98 12.87
N ASN A 14 0.08 -15.89 12.45
CA ASN A 14 -0.60 -14.61 12.33
C ASN A 14 -0.81 -14.00 13.73
N ILE A 15 -0.73 -12.68 13.80
CA ILE A 15 -1.12 -11.86 14.95
C ILE A 15 -2.42 -11.17 14.53
N ILE A 16 -3.48 -11.32 15.33
CA ILE A 16 -4.86 -10.92 14.98
C ILE A 16 -5.42 -10.00 16.07
N ASN A 17 -6.08 -8.91 15.69
CA ASN A 17 -6.70 -7.94 16.61
C ASN A 17 -5.76 -7.44 17.72
N TYR A 18 -4.55 -6.98 17.35
CA TYR A 18 -3.57 -6.51 18.32
C TYR A 18 -3.78 -5.03 18.65
N SER A 19 -4.09 -4.73 19.92
CA SER A 19 -4.57 -3.41 20.36
C SER A 19 -3.49 -2.36 20.69
N GLU A 20 -2.23 -2.64 20.36
CA GLU A 20 -1.10 -1.76 20.65
C GLU A 20 -0.13 -1.73 19.47
N THR A 21 1.01 -1.06 19.62
CA THR A 21 2.09 -1.21 18.63
C THR A 21 2.65 -2.63 18.67
N CYS A 22 2.52 -3.39 17.58
CA CYS A 22 2.88 -4.81 17.56
C CYS A 22 4.40 -5.03 17.60
N ILE A 23 5.14 -4.47 16.64
CA ILE A 23 6.60 -4.62 16.56
C ILE A 23 7.27 -3.29 16.92
N ASN A 24 7.73 -3.17 18.17
CA ASN A 24 8.45 -2.01 18.69
C ASN A 24 9.60 -2.46 19.59
N SER A 25 10.79 -2.64 19.00
CA SER A 25 11.94 -3.23 19.69
C SER A 25 13.12 -2.26 19.68
N LEU A 26 13.62 -1.89 20.86
CA LEU A 26 14.70 -0.90 21.03
C LEU A 26 16.04 -1.30 20.39
N ASN A 27 16.31 -2.61 20.22
CA ASN A 27 17.54 -3.14 19.63
C ASN A 27 17.26 -3.95 18.36
N PHE A 28 16.58 -3.32 17.40
CA PHE A 28 16.17 -3.93 16.15
C PHE A 28 16.98 -3.40 14.96
N SER A 29 18.26 -3.08 15.11
CA SER A 29 19.15 -2.71 14.00
C SER A 29 19.90 -3.92 13.43
N ASN A 30 20.23 -3.87 12.14
CA ASN A 30 20.96 -4.91 11.41
C ASN A 30 20.23 -6.27 11.39
N LYS A 31 18.91 -6.25 11.24
CA LYS A 31 18.07 -7.46 11.26
C LYS A 31 17.24 -7.60 9.99
N ILE A 32 16.96 -8.86 9.66
CA ILE A 32 15.92 -9.24 8.72
C ILE A 32 14.70 -9.67 9.53
N PHE A 33 13.59 -8.97 9.37
CA PHE A 33 12.28 -9.42 9.81
C PHE A 33 11.51 -9.96 8.63
N ASP A 34 11.28 -11.27 8.63
CA ASP A 34 10.59 -11.97 7.55
C ASP A 34 9.30 -12.56 8.10
N CYS A 35 8.17 -11.98 7.69
CA CYS A 35 6.88 -12.44 8.15
C CYS A 35 6.42 -13.72 7.46
N ARG A 36 7.06 -14.16 6.37
CA ARG A 36 6.68 -15.36 5.62
C ARG A 36 5.19 -15.37 5.25
N GLU A 37 4.69 -14.23 4.79
CA GLU A 37 3.30 -13.99 4.40
C GLU A 37 2.29 -14.07 5.56
N HIS A 38 2.76 -14.16 6.81
CA HIS A 38 1.88 -14.04 7.97
C HIS A 38 1.35 -12.61 8.15
N THR A 39 0.13 -12.55 8.66
CA THR A 39 -0.57 -11.30 8.97
C THR A 39 -0.16 -10.76 10.33
N ILE A 40 0.01 -9.45 10.41
CA ILE A 40 0.04 -8.64 11.62
C ILE A 40 -1.16 -7.70 11.53
N ASP A 41 -2.16 -7.92 12.35
CA ASP A 41 -3.47 -7.29 12.24
C ASP A 41 -3.83 -6.57 13.55
N GLY A 42 -4.15 -5.28 13.43
CA GLY A 42 -4.54 -4.39 14.51
C GLY A 42 -6.02 -4.52 14.89
N ASP A 43 -6.52 -3.67 15.77
CA ASP A 43 -7.90 -3.70 16.27
C ASP A 43 -8.75 -2.48 15.87
N ASP A 44 -8.30 -1.72 14.86
CA ASP A 44 -8.91 -0.47 14.38
C ASP A 44 -8.97 0.68 15.41
N SER A 45 -8.38 0.53 16.60
CA SER A 45 -8.55 1.50 17.71
C SER A 45 -7.79 2.82 17.50
N GLY A 46 -6.76 2.80 16.64
CA GLY A 46 -5.99 3.97 16.24
C GLY A 46 -4.88 4.37 17.22
N GLY A 47 -3.95 5.22 16.77
CA GLY A 47 -2.79 5.67 17.55
C GLY A 47 -1.61 4.68 17.64
N ASP A 48 -1.74 3.51 17.02
CA ASP A 48 -0.82 2.37 17.09
C ASP A 48 -0.14 2.05 15.75
N TYR A 49 0.86 1.16 15.79
CA TYR A 49 1.66 0.82 14.61
C TYR A 49 1.85 -0.69 14.48
N GLY A 50 1.73 -1.22 13.26
CA GLY A 50 2.06 -2.63 13.01
C GLY A 50 3.54 -2.87 13.24
N ILE A 51 4.40 -2.09 12.58
CA ILE A 51 5.84 -2.07 12.80
C ILE A 51 6.31 -0.64 13.02
N TYR A 52 6.98 -0.42 14.16
CA TYR A 52 7.57 0.86 14.52
C TYR A 52 9.09 0.72 14.69
N LEU A 53 9.84 1.40 13.83
CA LEU A 53 11.28 1.56 13.97
C LEU A 53 11.56 2.98 14.44
N ASN A 54 12.14 3.09 15.64
CA ASN A 54 12.62 4.33 16.22
C ASN A 54 14.12 4.20 16.47
N ASN A 55 14.95 5.03 15.82
CA ASN A 55 16.41 4.96 15.91
C ASN A 55 16.97 3.55 15.56
N ASN A 56 16.35 2.85 14.61
CA ASN A 56 16.78 1.52 14.16
C ASN A 56 17.18 1.52 12.69
N GLN A 57 18.35 0.97 12.38
CA GLN A 57 18.98 1.11 11.06
C GLN A 57 19.36 -0.23 10.43
N ASN A 58 19.55 -0.21 9.10
CA ASN A 58 20.07 -1.33 8.33
C ASN A 58 19.21 -2.60 8.42
N ASN A 59 17.88 -2.44 8.49
CA ASN A 59 16.98 -3.58 8.57
C ASN A 59 16.40 -3.96 7.21
N THR A 60 15.93 -5.19 7.11
CA THR A 60 15.05 -5.63 6.03
C THR A 60 13.76 -6.13 6.62
N ILE A 61 12.64 -5.49 6.29
CA ILE A 61 11.29 -5.95 6.64
C ILE A 61 10.67 -6.51 5.36
N ARG A 62 10.27 -7.78 5.38
CA ARG A 62 9.76 -8.43 4.17
C ARG A 62 8.64 -9.43 4.38
N ASN A 63 7.86 -9.60 3.32
CA ASN A 63 6.79 -10.59 3.22
C ASN A 63 5.75 -10.47 4.34
N CYS A 64 5.50 -9.26 4.86
CA CYS A 64 4.51 -9.00 5.90
C CYS A 64 3.19 -8.52 5.31
N ILE A 65 2.07 -9.02 5.83
CA ILE A 65 0.74 -8.48 5.58
C ILE A 65 0.34 -7.69 6.82
N ILE A 66 0.15 -6.37 6.71
CA ILE A 66 -0.09 -5.49 7.86
C ILE A 66 -1.38 -4.69 7.64
N SER A 67 -2.34 -4.86 8.55
CA SER A 67 -3.68 -4.28 8.50
C SER A 67 -4.15 -3.69 9.82
N ASP A 68 -5.13 -2.78 9.72
CA ASP A 68 -5.99 -2.34 10.82
C ASP A 68 -5.26 -1.66 12.01
N PHE A 69 -4.07 -1.11 11.74
CA PHE A 69 -3.37 -0.16 12.62
C PHE A 69 -3.62 1.29 12.19
N HIS A 70 -3.25 2.25 13.02
CA HIS A 70 -3.14 3.64 12.57
C HIS A 70 -2.09 3.82 11.48
N ARG A 71 -0.88 3.26 11.67
CA ARG A 71 0.14 3.18 10.61
C ARG A 71 0.61 1.74 10.46
N GLY A 72 0.66 1.24 9.23
CA GLY A 72 1.18 -0.10 8.98
C GLY A 72 2.66 -0.18 9.38
N ILE A 73 3.50 0.66 8.77
CA ILE A 73 4.92 0.80 9.11
C ILE A 73 5.28 2.26 9.38
N TYR A 74 5.96 2.52 10.49
CA TYR A 74 6.42 3.87 10.85
C TYR A 74 7.93 3.88 11.15
N LEU A 75 8.67 4.69 10.39
CA LEU A 75 10.10 4.92 10.58
C LEU A 75 10.35 6.32 11.15
N VAL A 76 11.05 6.38 12.28
CA VAL A 76 11.49 7.63 12.93
C VAL A 76 12.98 7.52 13.21
N ASP A 77 13.77 8.49 12.74
CA ASP A 77 15.23 8.51 12.89
C ASP A 77 15.89 7.17 12.43
N SER A 78 15.28 6.51 11.44
CA SER A 78 15.55 5.12 11.09
C SER A 78 15.99 5.02 9.63
N ASN A 79 17.31 5.03 9.45
CA ASN A 79 17.94 5.13 8.14
C ASN A 79 18.32 3.75 7.56
N ASN A 80 18.51 3.71 6.24
CA ASN A 80 19.11 2.55 5.54
C ASN A 80 18.30 1.24 5.67
N ASN A 81 16.97 1.31 5.80
CA ASN A 81 16.13 0.12 5.88
C ASN A 81 15.54 -0.25 4.51
N ASN A 82 15.32 -1.55 4.29
CA ASN A 82 14.68 -2.10 3.10
C ASN A 82 13.31 -2.67 3.47
N LEU A 83 12.28 -2.28 2.73
CA LEU A 83 10.92 -2.79 2.88
C LEU A 83 10.56 -3.49 1.58
N ILE A 84 10.47 -4.82 1.61
CA ILE A 84 10.43 -5.66 0.40
C ILE A 84 9.21 -6.58 0.44
N ASN A 85 8.40 -6.57 -0.61
CA ASN A 85 7.24 -7.48 -0.75
C ASN A 85 6.28 -7.45 0.45
N ASN A 86 6.06 -6.29 1.06
CA ASN A 86 5.05 -6.15 2.11
C ASN A 86 3.71 -5.71 1.52
N THR A 87 2.63 -6.16 2.14
CA THR A 87 1.27 -5.72 1.87
C THR A 87 0.79 -4.85 3.04
N LEU A 88 0.56 -3.57 2.79
CA LEU A 88 0.07 -2.60 3.80
C LEU A 88 -1.33 -2.16 3.40
N ILE A 89 -2.34 -2.68 4.11
CA ILE A 89 -3.75 -2.56 3.69
C ILE A 89 -4.62 -2.06 4.83
N SER A 90 -5.60 -1.19 4.54
CA SER A 90 -6.63 -0.78 5.49
C SER A 90 -6.14 -0.12 6.79
N ASN A 91 -4.90 0.39 6.83
CA ASN A 91 -4.44 1.14 8.00
C ASN A 91 -5.13 2.51 8.01
N THR A 92 -5.67 2.89 9.17
CA THR A 92 -6.62 4.01 9.29
C THR A 92 -6.03 5.37 8.93
N TRP A 93 -4.69 5.50 8.95
CA TRP A 93 -4.00 6.72 8.51
C TRP A 93 -3.02 6.48 7.37
N SER A 94 -1.99 5.67 7.54
CA SER A 94 -1.02 5.46 6.46
C SER A 94 -0.53 4.04 6.35
N GLY A 95 -0.32 3.57 5.12
CA GLY A 95 0.40 2.32 4.89
C GLY A 95 1.81 2.43 5.46
N SER A 96 2.58 3.43 5.00
CA SER A 96 3.90 3.74 5.54
C SER A 96 4.12 5.23 5.78
N CYS A 97 4.85 5.57 6.84
CA CYS A 97 5.28 6.93 7.13
C CYS A 97 6.77 6.96 7.51
N LEU A 98 7.50 7.95 7.01
CA LEU A 98 8.89 8.23 7.35
C LEU A 98 9.01 9.62 7.95
N TRP A 99 9.80 9.76 9.01
CA TRP A 99 10.15 11.02 9.65
C TRP A 99 11.65 11.01 9.96
N ASN A 100 12.39 11.99 9.44
CA ASN A 100 13.85 12.10 9.59
C ASN A 100 14.57 10.78 9.32
N SER A 101 14.13 10.07 8.27
CA SER A 101 14.54 8.70 7.98
C SER A 101 15.05 8.62 6.55
N ASP A 102 16.37 8.69 6.40
CA ASP A 102 17.08 8.77 5.13
C ASP A 102 17.42 7.39 4.54
N ASN A 103 17.62 7.36 3.22
CA ASN A 103 18.23 6.23 2.51
C ASN A 103 17.49 4.88 2.67
N ASN A 104 16.17 4.90 2.89
CA ASN A 104 15.36 3.69 2.91
C ASN A 104 14.87 3.33 1.50
N THR A 105 14.71 2.03 1.24
CA THR A 105 14.27 1.52 -0.07
C THR A 105 12.99 0.68 0.07
N PHE A 106 12.00 0.99 -0.75
CA PHE A 106 10.75 0.26 -0.88
C PHE A 106 10.74 -0.51 -2.19
N ILE A 107 10.67 -1.83 -2.14
CA ILE A 107 10.73 -2.70 -3.32
C ILE A 107 9.49 -3.60 -3.37
N SER A 108 8.74 -3.53 -4.47
CA SER A 108 7.66 -4.48 -4.77
C SER A 108 6.59 -4.59 -3.67
N ASN A 109 6.31 -3.51 -2.95
CA ASN A 109 5.25 -3.49 -1.95
C ASN A 109 3.89 -3.22 -2.58
N LEU A 110 2.85 -3.80 -1.98
CA LEU A 110 1.45 -3.52 -2.26
C LEU A 110 0.88 -2.64 -1.14
N ILE A 111 0.43 -1.42 -1.46
CA ILE A 111 -0.05 -0.46 -0.48
C ILE A 111 -1.39 0.11 -0.94
N THR A 112 -2.47 -0.24 -0.24
CA THR A 112 -3.82 0.06 -0.70
C THR A 112 -4.81 0.28 0.45
N SER A 113 -5.88 1.03 0.19
CA SER A 113 -6.97 1.26 1.15
C SER A 113 -6.52 1.90 2.48
N ASN A 114 -5.38 2.60 2.50
CA ASN A 114 -4.96 3.43 3.63
C ASN A 114 -5.30 4.89 3.32
N ALA A 115 -5.54 5.76 4.31
CA ALA A 115 -5.86 7.16 4.00
C ALA A 115 -4.75 7.85 3.18
N TRP A 116 -3.48 7.58 3.51
CA TRP A 116 -2.29 7.87 2.67
C TRP A 116 -1.51 6.57 2.40
N GLY A 117 -1.00 6.36 1.20
CA GLY A 117 -0.18 5.18 0.89
C GLY A 117 1.18 5.26 1.57
N ILE A 118 2.07 6.11 1.06
CA ILE A 118 3.38 6.41 1.66
C ILE A 118 3.51 7.91 1.90
N ARG A 119 3.91 8.30 3.12
CA ARG A 119 4.24 9.69 3.47
C ARG A 119 5.72 9.85 3.82
N PHE A 120 6.37 10.79 3.16
CA PHE A 120 7.68 11.29 3.55
C PHE A 120 7.53 12.62 4.29
N ARG A 121 8.01 12.69 5.54
CA ARG A 121 7.99 13.89 6.38
C ARG A 121 9.42 14.28 6.75
N LEU A 122 9.62 15.59 6.94
CA LEU A 122 10.78 16.25 7.57
C LEU A 122 12.12 15.50 7.40
N ASP A 123 12.97 15.98 6.50
CA ASP A 123 14.34 15.49 6.34
C ASP A 123 14.44 13.97 6.15
N SER A 124 13.49 13.34 5.43
CA SER A 124 13.57 11.93 5.02
C SER A 124 14.12 11.83 3.60
N ASN A 125 15.36 12.26 3.41
CA ASN A 125 16.00 12.43 2.12
C ASN A 125 16.52 11.12 1.52
N SER A 126 16.79 11.13 0.21
CA SER A 126 17.48 10.03 -0.50
C SER A 126 16.80 8.66 -0.37
N ASN A 127 15.50 8.63 -0.09
CA ASN A 127 14.70 7.41 -0.12
C ASN A 127 14.39 6.99 -1.57
N ASN A 128 14.10 5.71 -1.80
CA ASN A 128 13.86 5.20 -3.15
C ASN A 128 12.69 4.20 -3.20
N LEU A 129 11.83 4.35 -4.20
CA LEU A 129 10.66 3.50 -4.45
C LEU A 129 10.87 2.75 -5.78
N ILE A 130 10.83 1.43 -5.75
CA ILE A 130 11.06 0.58 -6.92
C ILE A 130 9.92 -0.44 -7.05
N GLN A 131 9.23 -0.46 -8.18
CA GLN A 131 8.24 -1.50 -8.51
C GLN A 131 7.09 -1.65 -7.52
N ASN A 132 6.73 -0.62 -6.76
CA ASN A 132 5.63 -0.67 -5.81
C ASN A 132 4.29 -0.42 -6.51
N ARG A 133 3.23 -1.09 -6.03
CA ARG A 133 1.84 -0.80 -6.39
C ARG A 133 1.17 -0.08 -5.23
N ILE A 134 0.96 1.22 -5.39
CA ILE A 134 0.45 2.12 -4.35
C ILE A 134 -0.84 2.73 -4.90
N CYS A 135 -1.98 2.10 -4.59
CA CYS A 135 -3.24 2.36 -5.28
C CYS A 135 -4.42 2.42 -4.31
N GLY A 136 -5.39 3.29 -4.59
CA GLY A 136 -6.63 3.34 -3.82
C GLY A 136 -6.43 3.91 -2.42
N ASN A 137 -5.47 4.82 -2.25
CA ASN A 137 -5.30 5.56 -1.00
C ASN A 137 -5.92 6.96 -1.18
N PRO A 138 -7.09 7.27 -0.57
CA PRO A 138 -7.94 8.37 -0.99
C PRO A 138 -7.31 9.77 -0.86
N SER A 139 -6.38 9.98 0.07
CA SER A 139 -5.71 11.28 0.20
C SER A 139 -4.60 11.44 -0.84
N ASN A 140 -3.58 10.56 -0.78
CA ASN A 140 -2.54 10.41 -1.80
C ASN A 140 -1.96 8.99 -1.71
N ASP A 141 -1.63 8.42 -2.86
CA ASP A 141 -0.85 7.20 -2.94
C ASP A 141 0.59 7.47 -2.45
N VAL A 142 1.24 8.52 -2.95
CA VAL A 142 2.54 8.98 -2.44
C VAL A 142 2.47 10.46 -2.11
N ASN A 143 2.82 10.84 -0.89
CA ASN A 143 2.87 12.22 -0.45
C ASN A 143 4.27 12.59 0.04
N ASP A 144 4.97 13.34 -0.79
CA ASP A 144 6.26 13.95 -0.48
C ASP A 144 6.08 15.42 -0.07
N LEU A 145 6.73 15.80 1.03
CA LEU A 145 6.72 17.14 1.61
C LEU A 145 8.07 17.86 1.46
N GLY A 146 8.85 17.51 0.43
CA GLY A 146 10.13 18.13 0.09
C GLY A 146 11.35 17.25 0.33
N SER A 147 11.15 15.96 0.56
CA SER A 147 12.19 14.95 0.74
C SER A 147 12.74 14.40 -0.59
N ASN A 148 12.04 14.64 -1.70
CA ASN A 148 12.41 14.26 -3.06
C ASN A 148 12.88 12.78 -3.19
N PRO A 149 12.09 11.80 -2.73
CA PRO A 149 12.48 10.40 -2.90
C PRO A 149 12.54 10.03 -4.38
N ALA A 150 13.53 9.23 -4.76
CA ALA A 150 13.64 8.67 -6.09
C ALA A 150 12.55 7.61 -6.33
N GLY A 151 12.25 7.35 -7.60
CA GLY A 151 11.25 6.37 -8.01
C GLY A 151 11.59 5.67 -9.31
N SER A 152 11.23 4.40 -9.46
CA SER A 152 11.26 3.71 -10.75
C SER A 152 10.20 2.62 -10.86
N ASN A 153 9.49 2.60 -11.99
CA ASN A 153 8.52 1.58 -12.35
C ASN A 153 7.42 1.35 -11.29
N ASN A 154 7.01 2.40 -10.59
CA ASN A 154 5.93 2.31 -9.61
C ASN A 154 4.57 2.44 -10.32
N THR A 155 3.51 2.01 -9.63
CA THR A 155 2.11 2.13 -10.09
C THR A 155 1.31 2.91 -9.06
N CYS A 156 0.76 4.07 -9.45
CA CYS A 156 -0.08 4.92 -8.60
C CYS A 156 -0.90 5.90 -9.43
N ASN A 157 -1.97 6.45 -8.84
CA ASN A 157 -2.82 7.43 -9.51
C ASN A 157 -2.66 8.85 -8.96
N ASN A 158 -2.51 8.99 -7.64
CA ASN A 158 -2.56 10.28 -6.96
C ASN A 158 -1.28 10.52 -6.14
N THR A 159 -0.39 11.39 -6.62
CA THR A 159 0.83 11.76 -5.90
C THR A 159 0.85 13.25 -5.57
N ASN A 160 1.51 13.59 -4.48
CA ASN A 160 1.81 14.97 -4.10
C ASN A 160 3.32 15.13 -3.95
N GLY A 161 3.90 16.09 -4.68
CA GLY A 161 5.33 16.42 -4.61
C GLY A 161 6.30 15.36 -5.13
N TRP A 162 5.81 14.21 -5.62
CA TRP A 162 6.65 13.06 -5.98
C TRP A 162 6.34 12.51 -7.37
N GLY A 163 7.36 11.95 -8.02
CA GLY A 163 7.21 11.11 -9.20
C GLY A 163 8.42 10.23 -9.50
N ASP A 164 8.21 9.24 -10.36
CA ASP A 164 9.26 8.32 -10.83
C ASP A 164 10.33 9.03 -11.66
N ASN A 165 11.59 8.62 -11.58
CA ASN A 165 12.73 9.25 -12.26
C ASN A 165 12.65 9.17 -13.80
N ASN A 166 11.82 8.28 -14.34
CA ASN A 166 11.65 8.06 -15.78
C ASN A 166 10.41 8.75 -16.35
N ILE A 167 9.69 9.55 -15.55
CA ILE A 167 8.61 10.39 -16.10
C ILE A 167 9.21 11.63 -16.75
N THR A 168 8.47 12.22 -17.69
CA THR A 168 8.89 13.44 -18.38
C THR A 168 9.28 14.51 -17.34
N PRO A 169 10.44 15.18 -17.48
CA PRO A 169 10.85 16.23 -16.56
C PRO A 169 9.74 17.28 -16.37
N GLY A 170 9.41 17.59 -15.11
CA GLY A 170 8.32 18.51 -14.76
C GLY A 170 6.94 17.87 -14.60
N THR A 171 6.82 16.56 -14.78
CA THR A 171 5.61 15.80 -14.39
C THR A 171 5.80 15.17 -13.02
N THR A 172 4.71 14.98 -12.28
CA THR A 172 4.66 14.25 -11.02
C THR A 172 3.83 12.98 -11.23
N GLY A 173 4.08 11.94 -10.43
CA GLY A 173 3.34 10.68 -10.50
C GLY A 173 4.17 9.44 -10.78
N CYS A 174 3.50 8.31 -10.81
CA CYS A 174 4.11 7.02 -11.15
C CYS A 174 4.25 6.83 -12.66
N MET A 175 5.22 6.00 -13.04
CA MET A 175 5.41 5.49 -14.40
C MET A 175 4.16 4.77 -14.92
N ASN A 176 3.50 3.99 -14.05
CA ASN A 176 2.28 3.27 -14.38
C ASN A 176 1.09 3.84 -13.60
N LYS A 177 -0.10 3.80 -14.22
CA LYS A 177 -1.36 4.17 -13.56
C LYS A 177 -2.00 2.94 -12.91
N CYS A 178 -2.65 3.12 -11.77
CA CYS A 178 -3.48 2.07 -11.20
C CYS A 178 -4.67 1.83 -12.13
N VAL A 179 -4.64 0.68 -12.78
CA VAL A 179 -5.81 0.16 -13.47
C VAL A 179 -6.72 -0.44 -12.41
N VAL A 180 -7.95 0.05 -12.35
CA VAL A 180 -9.05 -0.69 -11.74
C VAL A 180 -9.37 -1.78 -12.75
N GLU A 181 -9.25 -3.04 -12.36
CA GLU A 181 -9.77 -4.14 -13.19
C GLU A 181 -11.23 -3.84 -13.48
N LYS A 182 -11.60 -3.88 -14.75
CA LYS A 182 -12.98 -3.71 -15.17
C LYS A 182 -13.61 -5.09 -15.39
N ALA A 183 -14.93 -5.13 -15.35
CA ALA A 183 -15.69 -6.26 -15.86
C ALA A 183 -15.27 -6.56 -17.30
N THR A 184 -15.07 -7.83 -17.62
CA THR A 184 -14.50 -8.25 -18.92
C THR A 184 -15.25 -9.40 -19.57
N ASP A 185 -16.06 -10.15 -18.82
CA ASP A 185 -16.71 -11.34 -19.36
C ASP A 185 -18.24 -11.34 -19.21
N ILE A 186 -18.87 -12.34 -19.84
CA ILE A 186 -20.33 -12.41 -19.91
C ILE A 186 -20.97 -12.68 -18.55
N PHE A 187 -20.24 -13.29 -17.61
CA PHE A 187 -20.76 -13.53 -16.25
C PHE A 187 -20.81 -12.23 -15.46
N ASP A 188 -19.86 -11.31 -15.67
CA ASP A 188 -19.94 -9.97 -15.10
C ASP A 188 -21.20 -9.22 -15.62
N ALA A 189 -21.53 -9.37 -16.91
CA ALA A 189 -22.72 -8.75 -17.49
C ALA A 189 -24.02 -9.31 -16.90
N VAL A 190 -24.09 -10.63 -16.67
CA VAL A 190 -25.23 -11.26 -15.98
C VAL A 190 -25.37 -10.72 -14.56
N GLU A 191 -24.27 -10.67 -13.81
CA GLU A 191 -24.29 -10.16 -12.43
C GLU A 191 -24.76 -8.69 -12.36
N MET A 192 -24.34 -7.84 -13.30
CA MET A 192 -24.83 -6.47 -13.38
C MET A 192 -26.34 -6.41 -13.63
N LEU A 193 -26.90 -7.28 -14.48
CA LEU A 193 -28.34 -7.34 -14.71
C LEU A 193 -29.12 -7.86 -13.49
N GLU A 194 -28.59 -8.85 -12.77
CA GLU A 194 -29.13 -9.32 -11.49
C GLU A 194 -29.12 -8.22 -10.44
N TYR A 195 -28.07 -7.40 -10.40
CA TYR A 195 -28.00 -6.22 -9.54
C TYR A 195 -29.06 -5.17 -9.90
N LEU A 196 -29.19 -4.84 -11.19
CA LEU A 196 -30.15 -3.84 -11.66
C LEU A 196 -31.62 -4.28 -11.49
N SER A 197 -31.88 -5.58 -11.48
CA SER A 197 -33.20 -6.15 -11.18
C SER A 197 -33.49 -6.27 -9.68
N GLY A 198 -32.49 -6.04 -8.83
CA GLY A 198 -32.60 -6.18 -7.37
C GLY A 198 -32.56 -7.62 -6.86
N GLU A 199 -32.20 -8.58 -7.72
CA GLU A 199 -32.10 -9.99 -7.36
C GLU A 199 -30.81 -10.30 -6.57
N LYS A 200 -29.75 -9.51 -6.77
CA LYS A 200 -28.44 -9.74 -6.16
C LYS A 200 -27.68 -8.43 -5.87
N ASN A 201 -26.75 -8.48 -4.92
CA ASN A 201 -25.74 -7.43 -4.77
C ASN A 201 -24.50 -7.74 -5.63
N LEU A 202 -23.75 -6.71 -6.03
CA LEU A 202 -22.50 -6.86 -6.77
C LEU A 202 -21.44 -7.60 -5.95
N SER A 203 -20.74 -8.55 -6.56
CA SER A 203 -19.63 -9.28 -5.92
C SER A 203 -18.35 -8.46 -5.79
N ARG A 204 -18.16 -7.45 -6.66
CA ARG A 204 -17.05 -6.48 -6.62
C ARG A 204 -17.55 -5.05 -6.45
N GLY A 205 -16.63 -4.11 -6.23
CA GLY A 205 -16.96 -2.69 -6.09
C GLY A 205 -17.51 -2.06 -7.37
N THR A 206 -18.28 -0.97 -7.24
CA THR A 206 -18.88 -0.23 -8.36
C THR A 206 -17.89 0.11 -9.47
N ASP A 207 -16.64 0.47 -9.13
CA ASP A 207 -15.64 0.82 -10.13
C ASP A 207 -15.24 -0.34 -11.05
N TYR A 208 -15.46 -1.60 -10.65
CA TYR A 208 -15.25 -2.78 -11.50
C TYR A 208 -16.28 -2.83 -12.64
N TYR A 209 -17.55 -2.62 -12.31
CA TYR A 209 -18.66 -2.74 -13.26
C TYR A 209 -18.98 -1.45 -14.01
N ASN A 210 -18.53 -0.30 -13.52
CA ASN A 210 -18.71 1.00 -14.14
C ASN A 210 -17.78 1.15 -15.36
N LEU A 211 -18.25 0.81 -16.55
CA LEU A 211 -17.45 0.81 -17.78
C LEU A 211 -17.44 2.15 -18.49
N ASN A 212 -18.43 3.01 -18.23
CA ASN A 212 -18.51 4.33 -18.84
C ASN A 212 -17.88 5.45 -17.96
N ASN A 213 -17.44 5.11 -16.75
CA ASN A 213 -16.86 5.98 -15.72
C ASN A 213 -17.82 7.07 -15.16
N ASP A 214 -19.13 6.83 -15.15
CA ASP A 214 -20.15 7.75 -14.58
C ASP A 214 -20.37 7.59 -13.05
N LYS A 215 -19.70 6.60 -12.44
CA LYS A 215 -19.70 6.25 -11.00
C LYS A 215 -20.97 5.57 -10.51
N ILE A 216 -21.83 5.12 -11.42
CA ILE A 216 -22.96 4.26 -11.11
C ILE A 216 -22.81 2.95 -11.90
N VAL A 217 -23.52 1.91 -11.48
CA VAL A 217 -23.67 0.70 -12.30
C VAL A 217 -25.05 0.77 -12.91
N ASN A 218 -25.14 0.82 -14.24
CA ASN A 218 -26.38 0.96 -14.97
C ASN A 218 -26.41 0.14 -16.26
N LEU A 219 -27.55 0.14 -16.95
CA LEU A 219 -27.72 -0.61 -18.19
C LEU A 219 -26.72 -0.19 -19.29
N PRO A 220 -26.38 1.10 -19.48
CA PRO A 220 -25.26 1.51 -20.34
C PRO A 220 -23.94 0.80 -20.06
N ASP A 221 -23.57 0.56 -18.79
CA ASP A 221 -22.37 -0.22 -18.47
C ASP A 221 -22.48 -1.67 -18.95
N VAL A 222 -23.65 -2.31 -18.77
CA VAL A 222 -23.90 -3.68 -19.25
C VAL A 222 -23.75 -3.75 -20.77
N LEU A 223 -24.32 -2.78 -21.48
CA LEU A 223 -24.24 -2.72 -22.94
C LEU A 223 -22.80 -2.47 -23.42
N ALA A 224 -22.05 -1.61 -22.73
CA ALA A 224 -20.64 -1.39 -23.02
C ALA A 224 -19.82 -2.68 -22.82
N LEU A 225 -20.14 -3.47 -21.80
CA LEU A 225 -19.48 -4.74 -21.52
C LEU A 225 -19.79 -5.78 -22.59
N ILE A 226 -21.07 -5.95 -22.92
CA ILE A 226 -21.50 -6.88 -23.98
C ILE A 226 -20.83 -6.50 -25.31
N ALA A 227 -20.74 -5.20 -25.64
CA ALA A 227 -20.08 -4.74 -26.84
C ALA A 227 -18.58 -5.12 -26.88
N GLN A 228 -17.87 -5.08 -25.74
CA GLN A 228 -16.47 -5.51 -25.65
C GLN A 228 -16.30 -7.03 -25.79
N ILE A 229 -17.25 -7.82 -25.28
CA ILE A 229 -17.19 -9.29 -25.31
C ILE A 229 -17.42 -9.83 -26.73
N VAL A 230 -18.28 -9.18 -27.51
CA VAL A 230 -18.71 -9.67 -28.84
C VAL A 230 -17.82 -9.18 -30.00
N THR A 231 -16.77 -8.39 -29.71
CA THR A 231 -15.78 -7.90 -30.68
C THR A 231 -14.44 -8.61 -30.53
#